data_AF-A0A2D4JED5-F1
#
_entry.id   AF-A0A2D4JED5-F1
#
_cell.length_a   1.000
_cell.length_b   1.000
_cell.length_c   1.000
_cell.angle_alpha   90.00
_cell.angle_beta   90.00
_cell.angle_gamma   90.00
#
_symmetry.space_group_name_H-M   'P 1'
#
loop_
_entity.id
_entity.type
_entity.pdbx_description
1 polymer ?
#
loop_
_entity_poly.entity_id
_entity_poly.type
_entity_poly.pdbx_seq_one_letter_code
_entity_poly.pdbx_strand_id
1 'polypeptide(L)'
;FRELFGIRPDDYLCSLCSEPLIELSNSGASGSIFYVSSDDEFIIKTVQHKEAEFLQKLLPGYYMNLNQNPRTLLPKFYGLYCVQAGGKNIRIVVMNNLLPRSVRMHQKFDLKGSTYKRRASQKEREKVFPTYKDLDFLQ
;
A
#
# COMPACT_ATOMS: atom_id res chain seq x y z
N PHE A 1 12.26 -2.66 12.04
CA PHE A 1 10.82 -2.48 11.74
C PHE A 1 10.10 -3.80 11.53
N ARG A 2 10.51 -4.67 10.59
CA ARG A 2 9.84 -5.97 10.35
C ARG A 2 9.61 -6.82 11.61
N GLU A 3 10.61 -6.93 12.48
CA GLU A 3 10.50 -7.65 13.76
C GLU A 3 9.41 -7.08 14.69
N LEU A 4 9.25 -5.75 14.76
CA LEU A 4 8.17 -5.11 15.54
C LEU A 4 6.78 -5.47 15.04
N PHE A 5 6.68 -5.94 13.79
CA PHE A 5 5.44 -6.39 13.17
C PHE A 5 5.33 -7.92 13.10
N GLY A 6 6.25 -8.66 13.72
CA GLY A 6 6.24 -10.12 13.76
C GLY A 6 6.61 -10.80 12.43
N ILE A 7 7.26 -10.08 11.51
CA ILE A 7 7.64 -10.65 10.21
C ILE A 7 9.03 -11.25 10.29
N ARG A 8 9.10 -12.58 10.17
CA ARG A 8 10.37 -13.30 10.09
C ARG A 8 11.06 -13.03 8.75
N PRO A 9 12.41 -12.96 8.72
CA PRO A 9 13.14 -12.74 7.47
C PRO A 9 12.85 -13.77 6.38
N ASP A 10 12.77 -15.05 6.74
CA ASP A 10 12.55 -16.14 5.77
C ASP A 10 11.17 -16.04 5.13
N ASP A 11 10.13 -15.79 5.93
CA ASP A 11 8.76 -15.63 5.46
C ASP A 11 8.66 -14.44 4.50
N TYR A 12 9.28 -13.30 4.85
CA TYR A 12 9.33 -12.12 3.98
C TYR A 12 10.02 -12.38 2.63
N LEU A 13 11.12 -13.13 2.63
CA LEU A 13 11.83 -13.49 1.40
C LEU A 13 11.02 -14.48 0.56
N CYS A 14 10.39 -15.46 1.20
CA CYS A 14 9.54 -16.44 0.53
C CYS A 14 8.40 -15.73 -0.23
N SER A 15 7.63 -14.88 0.48
CA SER A 15 6.48 -14.18 -0.11
C SER A 15 6.84 -13.23 -1.26
N LEU A 16 8.02 -12.61 -1.23
CA LEU A 16 8.40 -11.59 -2.22
C LEU A 16 9.31 -12.09 -3.35
N CYS A 17 10.05 -13.18 -3.12
CA CYS A 17 11.11 -13.60 -4.02
C CYS A 17 10.96 -15.04 -4.53
N SER A 18 10.13 -15.87 -3.90
CA SER A 18 9.93 -17.26 -4.34
C SER A 18 8.81 -17.41 -5.35
N GLU A 19 7.84 -16.50 -5.36
CA GLU A 19 6.68 -16.54 -6.25
C GLU A 19 6.52 -15.25 -7.07
N PRO A 20 5.90 -15.29 -8.27
CA PRO A 20 5.71 -14.10 -9.10
C PRO A 20 4.81 -13.04 -8.43
N LEU A 21 5.20 -11.78 -8.52
CA LEU A 21 4.36 -10.68 -8.05
C LEU A 21 3.18 -10.43 -9.01
N ILE A 22 2.02 -10.09 -8.45
CA ILE A 22 0.80 -9.81 -9.22
C ILE A 22 0.61 -8.29 -9.34
N GLU A 23 0.58 -7.75 -10.56
CA GLU A 23 0.31 -6.32 -10.78
C GLU A 23 -1.16 -5.97 -10.51
N LEU A 24 -1.39 -4.89 -9.78
CA LEU A 24 -2.72 -4.37 -9.48
C LEU A 24 -3.07 -3.23 -10.44
N SER A 25 -4.25 -3.32 -11.06
CA SER A 25 -4.78 -2.27 -11.93
C SER A 25 -5.24 -1.07 -11.10
N ASN A 26 -4.44 0.00 -11.09
CA ASN A 26 -4.76 1.20 -10.31
C ASN A 26 -5.66 2.18 -11.05
N SER A 27 -6.59 2.78 -10.28
CA SER A 27 -7.38 3.95 -10.66
C SER A 27 -6.92 5.24 -9.94
N GLY A 28 -5.76 5.19 -9.27
CA GLY A 28 -5.23 6.30 -8.48
C GLY A 28 -4.58 7.40 -9.32
N ALA A 29 -4.81 8.67 -8.95
CA ALA A 29 -4.32 9.84 -9.68
C ALA A 29 -2.78 10.02 -9.66
N SER A 30 -2.05 9.30 -8.79
CA SER A 30 -0.60 9.47 -8.64
C SER A 30 0.22 8.80 -9.74
N GLY A 31 -0.38 7.93 -10.56
CA GLY A 31 0.34 7.14 -11.56
C GLY A 31 1.27 6.07 -10.96
N SER A 32 1.16 5.81 -9.65
CA SER A 32 1.93 4.77 -8.98
C SER A 32 1.49 3.37 -9.46
N ILE A 33 2.46 2.50 -9.65
CA ILE A 33 2.25 1.08 -9.96
C ILE A 33 2.25 0.33 -8.62
N PHE A 34 1.35 -0.63 -8.49
CA PHE A 34 1.25 -1.46 -7.30
C PHE A 34 1.33 -2.92 -7.70
N TYR A 35 2.02 -3.70 -6.89
CA TYR A 35 2.04 -5.15 -6.94
C TYR A 35 1.59 -5.70 -5.60
N VAL A 36 1.16 -6.95 -5.62
CA VAL A 36 0.88 -7.74 -4.42
C VAL A 36 1.67 -9.06 -4.49
N SER A 37 2.14 -9.55 -3.35
CA SER A 37 2.72 -10.90 -3.25
C SER A 37 1.67 -11.98 -3.53
N SER A 38 2.11 -13.16 -3.95
CA SER A 38 1.20 -14.27 -4.30
C SER A 38 0.36 -14.77 -3.13
N ASP A 39 0.91 -14.71 -1.92
CA ASP A 39 0.20 -15.00 -0.67
C ASP A 39 -0.72 -13.86 -0.20
N ASP A 40 -0.74 -12.74 -0.94
CA ASP A 40 -1.59 -11.58 -0.70
C ASP A 40 -1.29 -10.80 0.60
N GLU A 41 -0.15 -11.06 1.24
CA GLU A 41 0.28 -10.43 2.50
C GLU A 41 0.93 -9.05 2.31
N PHE A 42 1.65 -8.85 1.21
CA PHE A 42 2.47 -7.66 0.98
C PHE A 42 2.02 -6.87 -0.25
N ILE A 43 1.92 -5.55 -0.08
CA ILE A 43 1.77 -4.60 -1.16
C ILE A 43 3.13 -3.95 -1.45
N ILE A 44 3.52 -3.95 -2.72
CA ILE A 44 4.70 -3.24 -3.22
C ILE A 44 4.21 -2.06 -4.04
N LYS A 45 4.59 -0.84 -3.66
CA LYS A 45 4.16 0.39 -4.32
C LYS A 45 5.34 1.16 -4.88
N THR A 46 5.27 1.61 -6.13
CA THR A 46 6.23 2.57 -6.65
C THR A 46 5.98 3.96 -6.07
N VAL A 47 7.08 4.61 -5.65
CA VAL A 47 7.06 5.94 -5.05
C VAL A 47 7.99 6.89 -5.79
N GLN A 48 7.64 8.16 -5.80
CA GLN A 48 8.46 9.22 -6.37
C GLN A 48 9.70 9.45 -5.49
N HIS A 49 10.74 10.06 -6.07
CA HIS A 49 11.97 10.39 -5.33
C HIS A 49 11.70 11.16 -4.03
N LYS A 50 10.88 12.22 -4.11
CA LYS A 50 10.51 13.04 -2.96
C LYS A 50 9.76 12.26 -1.87
N GLU A 51 8.95 11.27 -2.25
CA GLU A 51 8.20 10.45 -1.29
C GLU A 51 9.13 9.49 -0.55
N ALA A 52 10.11 8.91 -1.25
CA ALA A 52 11.13 8.06 -0.63
C ALA A 52 12.06 8.86 0.31
N GLU A 53 12.45 10.08 -0.06
CA GLU A 53 13.21 10.96 0.83
C GLU A 53 12.39 11.39 2.05
N PHE A 54 11.12 11.73 1.85
CA PHE A 54 10.22 12.07 2.93
C PHE A 54 10.05 10.90 3.90
N LEU A 55 9.86 9.67 3.39
CA LEU A 55 9.72 8.48 4.22
C LEU A 55 10.97 8.27 5.11
N GLN A 56 12.18 8.46 4.58
CA GLN A 56 13.41 8.36 5.36
C GLN A 56 13.46 9.38 6.51
N LYS A 57 13.05 10.63 6.24
CA LYS A 57 12.95 11.68 7.27
C LYS A 57 11.86 11.38 8.31
N LEU A 58 10.82 10.65 7.93
CA LEU A 58 9.71 10.27 8.81
C LEU A 58 10.08 9.12 9.78
N LEU A 59 11.07 8.28 9.44
CA LEU A 59 11.36 7.03 10.18
C LEU A 59 11.53 7.20 11.70
N PRO A 60 12.23 8.23 12.23
CA PRO A 60 12.35 8.40 13.68
C PRO A 60 11.01 8.63 14.37
N GLY A 61 10.18 9.54 13.83
CA GLY A 61 8.84 9.81 14.37
C GLY A 61 7.89 8.62 14.20
N TYR A 62 8.01 7.90 13.08
CA TYR A 62 7.28 6.66 12.85
C TYR A 62 7.63 5.59 13.90
N TYR A 63 8.93 5.39 14.19
CA TYR A 63 9.39 4.46 15.22
C TYR A 63 8.86 4.82 16.61
N MET A 64 8.89 6.11 16.98
CA MET A 64 8.31 6.57 18.25
C MET A 64 6.81 6.25 18.33
N ASN A 65 6.06 6.51 17.26
CA ASN A 65 4.64 6.19 17.20
C ASN A 65 4.37 4.69 17.36
N LEU A 66 5.18 3.81 16.75
CA LEU A 66 5.00 2.36 16.91
C LEU A 66 5.14 1.90 18.36
N ASN A 67 6.07 2.50 19.12
CA ASN A 67 6.29 2.15 20.52
C ASN A 67 5.23 2.75 21.46
N GLN A 68 4.72 3.93 21.14
CA GLN A 68 3.76 4.65 21.99
C GLN A 68 2.30 4.28 21.67
N ASN A 69 2.00 3.89 20.44
CA ASN A 69 0.67 3.52 19.98
C ASN A 69 0.69 2.17 19.22
N PRO A 70 0.65 1.04 19.95
CA PRO A 70 0.66 -0.29 19.34
C PRO A 70 -0.52 -0.58 18.40
N ARG A 71 -1.62 0.20 18.51
CA ARG A 71 -2.82 0.08 17.66
C ARG A 71 -2.90 1.14 16.57
N THR A 72 -1.77 1.70 16.16
CA THR A 72 -1.71 2.69 15.08
C THR A 72 -2.35 2.16 13.80
N LEU A 73 -3.05 3.05 13.08
CA LEU A 73 -3.64 2.78 11.77
C LEU A 73 -2.71 3.16 10.61
N LEU A 74 -1.51 3.68 10.92
CA LEU A 74 -0.53 4.03 9.89
C LEU A 74 -0.08 2.79 9.11
N PRO A 75 0.32 2.95 7.83
CA PRO A 75 0.90 1.86 7.05
C PRO A 75 2.05 1.18 7.79
N LYS A 76 2.17 -0.15 7.68
CA LYS A 76 3.29 -0.91 8.22
C LYS A 76 4.38 -1.01 7.16
N PHE A 77 5.46 -0.24 7.29
CA PHE A 77 6.55 -0.23 6.32
C PHE A 77 7.57 -1.33 6.61
N TYR A 78 7.83 -2.21 5.64
CA TYR A 78 8.70 -3.37 5.79
C TYR A 78 10.04 -3.21 5.04
N GLY A 79 10.05 -2.39 4.00
CA GLY A 79 11.26 -2.04 3.28
C GLY A 79 11.05 -0.86 2.34
N LEU A 80 12.12 -0.10 2.12
CA LEU A 80 12.24 0.92 1.09
C LEU A 80 13.45 0.56 0.25
N TYR A 81 13.26 0.38 -1.05
CA TYR A 81 14.31 -0.06 -1.97
C TYR A 81 14.38 0.86 -3.19
N CYS A 82 15.53 0.89 -3.84
CA CYS A 82 15.74 1.56 -5.12
C CYS A 82 16.39 0.58 -6.09
N VAL A 83 15.73 0.33 -7.21
CA VAL A 83 16.23 -0.47 -8.32
C VAL A 83 16.64 0.47 -9.43
N GLN A 84 17.89 0.36 -9.89
CA GLN A 84 18.37 1.10 -11.04
C GLN A 84 18.25 0.22 -12.29
N ALA A 85 17.42 0.63 -13.24
CA ALA A 85 17.17 -0.13 -14.48
C ALA A 85 17.06 0.84 -15.66
N GLY A 86 17.80 0.57 -16.75
CA GLY A 86 17.76 1.38 -17.98
C GLY A 86 18.05 2.88 -17.74
N GLY A 87 18.98 3.20 -16.82
CA GLY A 87 19.31 4.59 -16.46
C GLY A 87 18.27 5.31 -15.60
N LYS A 88 17.21 4.62 -15.16
CA LYS A 88 16.16 5.17 -14.29
C LYS A 88 16.21 4.55 -12.90
N ASN A 89 15.86 5.36 -11.90
CA ASN A 89 15.74 4.92 -10.50
C ASN A 89 14.28 4.65 -10.16
N ILE A 90 13.93 3.38 -10.01
CA ILE A 90 12.62 2.91 -9.59
C ILE A 90 12.67 2.69 -8.08
N ARG A 91 11.88 3.47 -7.33
CA ARG A 91 11.81 3.34 -5.87
C ARG A 91 10.54 2.63 -5.48
N ILE A 92 10.67 1.66 -4.59
CA ILE A 92 9.55 0.86 -4.13
C ILE A 92 9.50 0.82 -2.60
N VAL A 93 8.29 0.85 -2.07
CA VAL A 93 8.00 0.61 -0.66
C VAL A 93 7.23 -0.69 -0.56
N VAL A 94 7.68 -1.58 0.33
CA VAL A 94 6.95 -2.78 0.71
C VAL A 94 6.21 -2.52 2.01
N MET A 95 4.92 -2.81 2.03
CA MET A 95 4.03 -2.56 3.15
C MET A 95 2.96 -3.64 3.28
N ASN A 96 2.22 -3.64 4.39
CA ASN A 96 1.13 -4.60 4.60
C ASN A 96 0.00 -4.43 3.57
N ASN A 97 -0.60 -5.54 3.15
CA ASN A 97 -1.92 -5.52 2.56
C ASN A 97 -2.98 -5.33 3.66
N LEU A 98 -3.81 -4.29 3.54
CA LEU A 98 -4.88 -4.03 4.51
C LEU A 98 -6.13 -4.86 4.21
N LEU A 99 -6.34 -5.23 2.94
CA LEU A 99 -7.55 -5.89 2.46
C LEU A 99 -7.18 -7.21 1.78
N PRO A 100 -6.75 -8.23 2.55
CA PRO A 100 -6.33 -9.50 1.98
C PRO A 100 -7.53 -10.26 1.37
N ARG A 101 -7.29 -10.99 0.29
CA ARG A 101 -8.25 -11.83 -0.45
C ARG A 101 -8.81 -12.97 0.39
N SER A 102 -8.10 -13.36 1.44
CA SER A 102 -8.58 -14.36 2.42
C SER A 102 -9.90 -13.94 3.09
N VAL A 103 -10.22 -12.64 3.08
CA VAL A 103 -11.48 -12.10 3.56
C VAL A 103 -12.24 -11.41 2.42
N ARG A 104 -13.49 -11.86 2.17
CA ARG A 104 -14.33 -11.24 1.14
C ARG A 104 -14.78 -9.85 1.57
N MET A 105 -14.26 -8.83 0.89
CA MET A 105 -14.69 -7.44 1.07
C MET A 105 -15.96 -7.17 0.26
N HIS A 106 -17.10 -7.08 0.94
CA HIS A 106 -18.39 -6.75 0.31
C HIS A 106 -18.46 -5.30 -0.17
N GLN A 107 -17.80 -4.39 0.54
CA GLN A 107 -17.73 -2.96 0.22
C GLN A 107 -16.33 -2.43 0.55
N LYS A 108 -15.86 -1.45 -0.23
CA LYS A 108 -14.58 -0.77 -0.02
C LYS A 108 -14.75 0.73 -0.18
N PHE A 109 -14.09 1.50 0.68
CA PHE A 109 -14.14 2.96 0.66
C PHE A 109 -12.73 3.55 0.79
N ASP A 110 -12.41 4.54 -0.04
CA ASP A 110 -11.34 5.52 0.18
C ASP A 110 -12.01 6.77 0.75
N LEU A 111 -11.71 7.13 2.00
CA LEU A 111 -12.29 8.29 2.69
C LEU A 111 -11.20 9.32 3.02
N LYS A 112 -11.49 10.60 2.76
CA LYS A 112 -10.55 11.72 2.99
C LYS A 112 -11.16 12.90 3.73
N GLY A 113 -12.46 12.86 4.07
CA GLY A 113 -13.17 13.94 4.75
C GLY A 113 -13.42 15.18 3.87
N SER A 114 -13.25 15.06 2.55
CA SER A 114 -13.50 16.15 1.60
C SER A 114 -14.62 15.77 0.63
N THR A 115 -15.14 16.73 -0.13
CA THR A 115 -16.26 16.53 -1.07
C THR A 115 -15.84 16.65 -2.53
N TYR A 116 -14.86 17.50 -2.85
CA TYR A 116 -14.42 17.73 -4.23
C TYR A 116 -13.77 16.48 -4.85
N LYS A 117 -14.33 15.97 -5.96
CA LYS A 117 -13.90 14.75 -6.66
C LYS A 117 -13.88 13.49 -5.77
N ARG A 118 -14.74 13.45 -4.74
CA ARG A 118 -14.91 12.32 -3.82
C ARG A 118 -16.12 11.44 -4.14
N ARG A 119 -16.34 11.19 -5.43
CA ARG A 119 -17.24 10.17 -5.96
C ARG A 119 -16.45 9.16 -6.80
N ALA A 120 -16.79 7.88 -6.72
CA ALA A 120 -16.24 6.85 -7.60
C ALA A 120 -16.57 7.17 -9.06
N SER A 121 -15.59 6.98 -9.96
CA SER A 121 -15.82 7.16 -11.39
C SER A 121 -16.72 6.04 -11.92
N GLN A 122 -17.36 6.25 -13.07
CA GLN A 122 -18.17 5.22 -13.72
C GLN A 122 -17.37 3.93 -13.93
N LYS A 123 -16.15 4.04 -14.48
CA LYS A 123 -15.22 2.91 -14.66
C LYS A 123 -14.91 2.16 -13.36
N GLU A 124 -14.78 2.86 -12.23
CA GLU A 124 -14.54 2.21 -10.94
C GLU A 124 -15.78 1.45 -10.46
N ARG A 125 -16.98 2.00 -10.67
CA ARG A 125 -18.27 1.40 -10.28
C ARG A 125 -18.63 0.15 -11.10
N GLU A 126 -18.08 0.01 -12.29
CA GLU A 126 -18.24 -1.17 -13.16
C GLU A 126 -17.39 -2.37 -12.71
N LYS A 127 -16.43 -2.19 -11.80
CA LYS A 127 -15.64 -3.30 -11.25
C LYS A 127 -16.49 -4.20 -10.36
N VAL A 128 -16.15 -5.50 -10.31
CA VAL A 128 -16.80 -6.49 -9.42
C VAL A 128 -16.72 -6.06 -7.95
N PHE A 129 -15.60 -5.47 -7.53
CA PHE A 129 -15.38 -4.94 -6.18
C PHE A 129 -14.95 -3.47 -6.26
N PRO A 130 -15.90 -2.54 -6.42
CA PRO A 130 -15.60 -1.12 -6.58
C PRO A 130 -15.04 -0.52 -5.29
N THR A 131 -14.22 0.52 -5.44
CA THR A 131 -13.78 1.36 -4.32
C THR A 131 -14.53 2.68 -4.35
N TYR A 132 -15.49 2.82 -3.44
CA TYR A 132 -16.30 4.02 -3.26
C TYR A 132 -15.53 5.15 -2.57
N LYS A 133 -16.08 6.37 -2.61
CA LYS A 133 -15.48 7.54 -1.94
C LYS A 133 -16.49 8.22 -1.02
N ASP A 134 -16.08 9.33 -0.41
CA ASP A 134 -16.83 10.04 0.63
C ASP A 134 -18.29 10.35 0.24
N LEU A 135 -18.55 10.84 -0.98
CA LEU A 135 -19.92 11.17 -1.43
C LEU A 135 -20.77 9.95 -1.78
N ASP A 136 -20.14 8.79 -2.01
CA ASP A 136 -20.85 7.52 -2.18
C ASP A 136 -21.19 6.89 -0.83
N PHE A 137 -20.42 7.18 0.23
CA PHE A 137 -20.66 6.68 1.58
C PHE A 137 -21.83 7.40 2.28
N LEU A 138 -22.08 8.66 1.94
CA LEU A 138 -23.14 9.48 2.53
C LEU A 138 -24.53 9.24 1.91
N GLN A 139 -24.65 8.34 0.94
CA GLN A 139 -25.88 8.02 0.20
C GLN A 139 -26.40 6.65 0.60
#